data_AF-A0A816HHT5-F1
#
_entry.id   AF-A0A816HHT5-F1
#
_cell.length_a   1.000
_cell.length_b   1.000
_cell.length_c   1.000
_cell.angle_alpha   90.00
_cell.angle_beta   90.00
_cell.angle_gamma   90.00
#
_symmetry.space_group_name_H-M   'P 1'
#
loop_
_entity.id
_entity.type
_entity.pdbx_description
1 polymer ?
#
loop_
_entity_poly.entity_id
_entity_poly.type
_entity_poly.pdbx_seq_one_letter_code
_entity_poly.pdbx_strand_id
1 'polypeptide(L)'
;ITKVFFLLTGALKAQTAHRWADVFLKGDVEEFQGENRGGKHMAEFYDYFPDLEDAAREFTIRRCSEKAADFTAIDLANFIDKEYYLTTNTSKDSRSPLIRSIPSCRLDLIRWGARFKDNSQRPYFEGHERDDVKAHRQEFITYFLDRKDFYYTITDGEKPTWKLPTQSPPCILLFHDESTFKSGEVSAKRWFFGDEAPFHSKGRGRSNMGSDFIVQHESGPFFTLSPQEYQKAVVKYPQLEEDT
;
A
#
# COMPACT_ATOMS: atom_id res chain seq x y z
N ILE A 1 -7.46 45.32 -3.76
CA ILE A 1 -7.11 43.97 -4.28
C ILE A 1 -6.92 43.06 -3.08
N THR A 2 -7.97 42.35 -2.70
CA THR A 2 -7.98 41.47 -1.52
C THR A 2 -7.57 40.08 -1.97
N LYS A 3 -6.38 39.63 -1.57
CA LYS A 3 -5.91 38.27 -1.85
C LYS A 3 -6.55 37.31 -0.85
N VAL A 4 -7.45 36.46 -1.35
CA VAL A 4 -7.99 35.31 -0.59
C VAL A 4 -7.05 34.13 -0.81
N PHE A 5 -6.42 33.65 0.26
CA PHE A 5 -5.64 32.41 0.23
C PHE A 5 -6.58 31.24 0.52
N PHE A 6 -6.77 30.35 -0.47
CA PHE A 6 -7.38 29.04 -0.23
C PHE A 6 -6.32 28.11 0.34
N LEU A 7 -6.33 27.96 1.66
CA LEU A 7 -5.67 26.84 2.33
C LEU A 7 -6.39 25.56 1.91
N LEU A 8 -5.61 24.59 1.43
CA LEU A 8 -5.99 23.26 0.95
C LEU A 8 -6.94 22.53 1.90
N THR A 9 -8.24 22.78 1.80
CA THR A 9 -9.26 21.82 2.19
C THR A 9 -9.45 20.87 1.01
N GLY A 10 -9.03 19.61 1.19
CA GLY A 10 -9.22 18.56 0.20
C GLY A 10 -10.68 18.47 -0.25
N ALA A 11 -10.84 18.13 -1.54
CA ALA A 11 -12.09 17.78 -2.24
C ALA A 11 -12.71 18.80 -3.22
N LEU A 12 -11.95 19.77 -3.74
CA LEU A 12 -12.30 20.40 -5.03
C LEU A 12 -11.09 20.36 -5.97
N LYS A 13 -11.26 19.73 -7.13
CA LYS A 13 -10.26 19.80 -8.21
C LYS A 13 -10.13 21.28 -8.62
N ALA A 14 -8.93 21.74 -8.99
CA ALA A 14 -8.69 23.13 -9.38
C ALA A 14 -9.69 23.63 -10.47
N GLN A 15 -10.12 22.73 -11.35
CA GLN A 15 -11.16 22.98 -12.36
C GLN A 15 -12.52 23.36 -11.76
N THR A 16 -12.92 22.73 -10.65
CA THR A 16 -14.17 23.03 -9.97
C THR A 16 -14.09 24.37 -9.25
N ALA A 17 -12.97 24.67 -8.59
CA ALA A 17 -12.75 25.98 -7.98
C ALA A 17 -12.75 27.11 -9.02
N HIS A 18 -12.14 26.85 -10.19
CA HIS A 18 -12.12 27.80 -11.30
C HIS A 18 -13.52 28.05 -11.88
N ARG A 19 -14.30 26.99 -12.11
CA ARG A 19 -15.71 27.12 -12.54
C ARG A 19 -16.52 27.99 -11.58
N TRP A 20 -16.37 27.80 -10.26
CA TRP A 20 -17.10 28.60 -9.27
C TRP A 20 -16.66 30.06 -9.22
N ALA A 21 -15.37 30.32 -9.41
CA ALA A 21 -14.88 31.69 -9.56
C ALA A 21 -15.50 32.38 -10.80
N ASP A 22 -15.63 31.66 -11.92
CA ASP A 22 -16.24 32.19 -13.14
C ASP A 22 -17.75 32.46 -13.00
N VAL A 23 -18.50 31.55 -12.37
CA VAL A 23 -19.94 31.73 -12.08
C VAL A 23 -20.14 32.96 -11.19
N PHE A 24 -19.31 33.10 -10.15
CA PHE A 24 -19.34 34.26 -9.25
C PHE A 24 -19.02 35.57 -9.98
N LEU A 25 -17.97 35.59 -10.81
CA LEU A 25 -17.56 36.78 -11.56
C LEU A 25 -18.58 37.19 -12.62
N LYS A 26 -19.32 36.23 -13.20
CA LYS A 26 -20.39 36.49 -14.17
C LYS A 26 -21.69 36.94 -13.52
N GLY A 27 -21.77 36.91 -12.19
CA GLY A 27 -22.98 37.30 -11.45
C GLY A 27 -24.16 36.37 -11.70
N ASP A 28 -23.91 35.11 -12.08
CA ASP A 28 -24.94 34.12 -12.32
C ASP A 28 -25.40 33.52 -10.97
N VAL A 29 -26.24 34.30 -10.29
CA VAL A 29 -26.75 33.99 -8.95
C VAL A 29 -27.71 32.79 -8.99
N GLU A 30 -28.33 32.49 -10.14
CA GLU A 30 -29.24 31.35 -10.29
C GLU A 30 -28.47 30.02 -10.28
N GLU A 31 -27.33 29.91 -10.98
CA GLU A 31 -26.47 28.74 -10.89
C GLU A 31 -25.85 28.58 -9.49
N PHE A 32 -25.59 29.71 -8.80
CA PHE A 32 -25.09 29.72 -7.42
C PHE A 32 -26.14 29.26 -6.38
N GLN A 33 -27.41 29.62 -6.60
CA GLN A 33 -28.54 29.23 -5.75
C GLN A 33 -29.10 27.84 -6.10
N GLY A 34 -28.85 27.36 -7.32
CA GLY A 34 -29.27 26.04 -7.80
C GLY A 34 -28.49 24.87 -7.19
N GLU A 35 -27.30 25.12 -6.63
CA GLU A 35 -26.67 24.13 -5.75
C GLU A 35 -27.36 24.16 -4.39
N ASN A 36 -27.98 23.04 -4.00
CA ASN A 36 -28.52 22.76 -2.67
C ASN A 36 -27.42 22.70 -1.58
N ARG A 37 -26.53 23.68 -1.52
CA ARG A 37 -25.52 23.86 -0.47
C ARG A 37 -25.92 25.07 0.36
N GLY A 38 -26.50 24.76 1.51
CA GLY A 38 -27.25 25.70 2.35
C GLY A 38 -28.72 25.34 2.50
N GLY A 39 -29.12 24.09 2.24
CA GLY A 39 -30.45 23.61 2.60
C GLY A 39 -30.71 23.79 4.10
N LYS A 40 -31.97 24.03 4.49
CA LYS A 40 -32.44 23.88 5.88
C LYS A 40 -31.77 22.64 6.48
N HIS A 41 -31.30 22.72 7.73
CA HIS A 41 -30.94 21.53 8.52
C HIS A 41 -32.17 20.63 8.61
N MET A 42 -32.40 19.82 7.56
CA MET A 42 -33.19 18.62 7.65
C MET A 42 -32.46 17.77 8.67
N ALA A 43 -33.20 17.27 9.65
CA ALA A 43 -32.68 16.32 10.61
C ALA A 43 -31.85 15.28 9.84
N GLU A 44 -30.60 15.12 10.25
CA GLU A 44 -29.69 14.20 9.60
C GLU A 44 -30.30 12.80 9.68
N PHE A 45 -29.99 11.92 8.72
CA PHE A 45 -30.53 10.55 8.70
C PHE A 45 -30.52 9.86 10.07
N TYR A 46 -29.46 10.06 10.85
CA TYR A 46 -29.31 9.50 12.19
C TYR A 46 -30.11 10.21 13.29
N ASP A 47 -30.56 11.44 13.08
CA ASP A 47 -31.49 12.11 14.00
C ASP A 47 -32.83 11.36 14.07
N TYR A 48 -33.21 10.68 12.99
CA TYR A 48 -34.39 9.81 12.95
C TYR A 48 -34.10 8.37 13.39
N PHE A 49 -32.83 7.94 13.34
CA PHE A 49 -32.41 6.57 13.62
C PHE A 49 -31.12 6.56 14.47
N PRO A 50 -31.16 7.06 15.72
CA PRO A 50 -29.97 7.17 16.56
C PRO A 50 -29.39 5.80 16.92
N ASP A 51 -30.24 4.82 17.22
CA ASP A 51 -29.82 3.44 17.52
C ASP A 51 -29.09 2.79 16.34
N LEU A 52 -29.47 3.15 15.11
CA LEU A 52 -28.81 2.70 13.89
C LEU A 52 -27.44 3.36 13.72
N GLU A 53 -27.26 4.61 14.19
CA GLU A 53 -25.94 5.24 14.23
C GLU A 53 -25.00 4.50 15.15
N ASP A 54 -25.46 4.18 16.36
CA ASP A 54 -24.64 3.50 17.37
C ASP A 54 -24.23 2.10 16.90
N ALA A 55 -25.18 1.32 16.35
CA ALA A 55 -24.90 0.01 15.78
C ALA A 55 -23.91 0.08 14.60
N ALA A 56 -24.08 1.08 13.71
CA ALA A 56 -23.20 1.27 12.56
C ALA A 56 -21.78 1.69 12.99
N ARG A 57 -21.67 2.52 14.02
CA ARG A 57 -20.39 2.94 14.59
C ARG A 57 -19.67 1.77 15.26
N GLU A 58 -20.37 0.97 16.07
CA GLU A 58 -19.82 -0.23 16.70
C GLU A 58 -19.34 -1.25 15.66
N PHE A 59 -20.17 -1.54 14.66
CA PHE A 59 -19.81 -2.40 13.53
C PHE A 59 -18.53 -1.93 12.85
N THR A 60 -18.43 -0.63 12.60
CA THR A 60 -17.28 -0.03 11.93
C THR A 60 -16.00 -0.15 12.77
N ILE A 61 -16.06 0.22 14.07
CA ILE A 61 -14.90 0.15 14.97
C ILE A 61 -14.39 -1.29 15.04
N ARG A 62 -15.30 -2.24 15.22
CA ARG A 62 -14.98 -3.67 15.25
C ARG A 62 -14.29 -4.10 13.96
N ARG A 63 -14.88 -3.81 12.79
CA ARG A 63 -14.33 -4.22 11.48
C ARG A 63 -12.98 -3.55 11.17
N CYS A 64 -12.79 -2.29 11.56
CA CYS A 64 -11.52 -1.59 11.38
C CYS A 64 -10.40 -2.13 12.29
N SER A 65 -10.76 -2.71 13.45
CA SER A 65 -9.82 -3.36 14.37
C SER A 65 -9.39 -4.78 13.94
N GLU A 66 -10.03 -5.36 12.92
CA GLU A 66 -9.69 -6.71 12.47
C GLU A 66 -8.39 -6.74 11.64
N LYS A 67 -7.57 -7.77 11.87
CA LYS A 67 -6.28 -7.96 11.16
C LYS A 67 -6.43 -8.18 9.66
N ALA A 68 -7.62 -8.57 9.20
CA ALA A 68 -7.93 -8.79 7.78
C ALA A 68 -7.86 -7.49 6.96
N ALA A 69 -8.14 -6.33 7.60
CA ALA A 69 -8.03 -5.01 6.99
C ALA A 69 -8.80 -4.85 5.65
N ASP A 70 -9.90 -5.58 5.47
CA ASP A 70 -10.68 -5.64 4.23
C ASP A 70 -11.93 -4.75 4.26
N PHE A 71 -12.16 -4.01 5.34
CA PHE A 71 -13.33 -3.16 5.53
C PHE A 71 -13.37 -1.96 4.58
N THR A 72 -14.53 -1.75 3.97
CA THR A 72 -14.83 -0.67 3.04
C THR A 72 -16.11 0.08 3.41
N ALA A 73 -16.31 1.26 2.82
CA ALA A 73 -17.56 2.00 2.97
C ALA A 73 -18.78 1.28 2.37
N ILE A 74 -18.56 0.31 1.48
CA ILE A 74 -19.64 -0.53 0.93
C ILE A 74 -20.14 -1.50 2.00
N ASP A 75 -19.24 -2.05 2.80
CA ASP A 75 -19.60 -2.93 3.91
C ASP A 75 -20.46 -2.19 4.94
N LEU A 76 -20.11 -0.93 5.25
CA LEU A 76 -20.94 -0.06 6.09
C LEU A 76 -22.31 0.20 5.48
N ALA A 77 -22.37 0.53 4.19
CA ALA A 77 -23.64 0.82 3.52
C ALA A 77 -24.56 -0.41 3.51
N ASN A 78 -24.01 -1.60 3.25
CA ASN A 78 -24.76 -2.87 3.29
C ASN A 78 -25.23 -3.21 4.71
N PHE A 79 -24.41 -2.95 5.72
CA PHE A 79 -24.79 -3.14 7.11
C PHE A 79 -25.97 -2.24 7.49
N ILE A 80 -25.86 -0.93 7.23
CA ILE A 80 -26.92 0.05 7.55
C ILE A 80 -28.21 -0.29 6.82
N ASP A 81 -28.11 -0.67 5.54
CA ASP A 81 -29.27 -1.06 4.75
C ASP A 81 -29.98 -2.26 5.38
N LYS A 82 -29.24 -3.33 5.72
CA LYS A 82 -29.80 -4.51 6.37
C LYS A 82 -30.44 -4.18 7.72
N GLU A 83 -29.74 -3.46 8.59
CA GLU A 83 -30.23 -3.11 9.92
C GLU A 83 -31.45 -2.20 9.85
N TYR A 84 -31.50 -1.24 8.92
CA TYR A 84 -32.67 -0.38 8.72
C TYR A 84 -33.95 -1.19 8.46
N TYR A 85 -33.91 -2.15 7.53
CA TYR A 85 -35.09 -2.97 7.20
C TYR A 85 -35.48 -3.89 8.36
N LEU A 86 -34.50 -4.40 9.12
CA LEU A 86 -34.75 -5.19 10.34
C LEU A 86 -35.44 -4.34 11.43
N THR A 87 -34.92 -3.15 11.72
CA THR A 87 -35.45 -2.27 12.78
C THR A 87 -36.82 -1.71 12.43
N THR A 88 -37.04 -1.34 11.16
CA THR A 88 -38.33 -0.80 10.71
C THR A 88 -39.37 -1.88 10.38
N ASN A 89 -38.97 -3.15 10.42
CA ASN A 89 -39.79 -4.30 10.00
C ASN A 89 -40.38 -4.10 8.58
N THR A 90 -39.58 -3.53 7.68
CA THR A 90 -39.94 -3.33 6.28
C THR A 90 -39.15 -4.26 5.38
N SER A 91 -39.64 -4.53 4.17
CA SER A 91 -38.94 -5.36 3.20
C SER A 91 -38.26 -4.50 2.13
N LYS A 92 -37.06 -4.93 1.74
CA LYS A 92 -36.33 -4.33 0.62
C LYS A 92 -36.78 -4.94 -0.70
N ASP A 93 -37.17 -4.10 -1.66
CA ASP A 93 -37.25 -4.54 -3.06
C ASP A 93 -35.84 -4.68 -3.65
N SER A 94 -35.60 -5.77 -4.38
CA SER A 94 -34.40 -6.08 -5.15
C SER A 94 -33.86 -4.91 -6.00
N ARG A 95 -34.73 -4.01 -6.46
CA ARG A 95 -34.36 -2.83 -7.28
C ARG A 95 -34.11 -1.57 -6.49
N SER A 96 -34.41 -1.57 -5.18
CA SER A 96 -34.26 -0.39 -4.33
C SER A 96 -32.78 -0.10 -4.07
N PRO A 97 -32.36 1.18 -4.14
CA PRO A 97 -31.01 1.58 -3.79
C PRO A 97 -30.71 1.32 -2.30
N LEU A 98 -29.44 1.45 -1.93
CA LEU A 98 -29.05 1.43 -0.51
C LEU A 98 -29.71 2.59 0.24
N ILE A 99 -30.26 2.31 1.42
CA ILE A 99 -30.86 3.33 2.29
C ILE A 99 -29.88 4.48 2.55
N ARG A 100 -28.61 4.13 2.75
CA ARG A 100 -27.53 5.09 2.89
C ARG A 100 -26.49 4.85 1.81
N SER A 101 -26.22 5.88 1.01
CA SER A 101 -25.30 5.75 -0.12
C SER A 101 -23.85 5.50 0.34
N ILE A 102 -23.04 4.83 -0.49
CA ILE A 102 -21.61 4.61 -0.22
C ILE A 102 -20.87 5.95 0.00
N PRO A 103 -21.09 7.03 -0.78
CA PRO A 103 -20.52 8.34 -0.49
C PRO A 103 -20.92 8.90 0.87
N SER A 104 -22.19 8.78 1.28
CA SER A 104 -22.67 9.21 2.60
C SER A 104 -21.94 8.44 3.71
N CYS A 105 -21.83 7.12 3.56
CA CYS A 105 -21.11 6.26 4.51
C CYS A 105 -19.64 6.69 4.67
N ARG A 106 -18.97 7.15 3.61
CA ARG A 106 -17.60 7.70 3.72
C ARG A 106 -17.55 8.97 4.57
N LEU A 107 -18.55 9.83 4.45
CA LEU A 107 -18.65 11.04 5.26
C LEU A 107 -18.91 10.70 6.73
N ASP A 108 -19.72 9.67 7.00
CA ASP A 108 -19.97 9.21 8.38
C ASP A 108 -18.71 8.66 9.02
N LEU A 109 -17.96 7.84 8.27
CA LEU A 109 -16.67 7.33 8.72
C LEU A 109 -15.76 8.50 9.17
N ILE A 110 -15.64 9.54 8.33
CA ILE A 110 -14.85 10.73 8.67
C ILE A 110 -15.41 11.44 9.90
N ARG A 111 -16.73 11.63 9.98
CA ARG A 111 -17.41 12.28 11.10
C ARG A 111 -17.20 11.54 12.41
N TRP A 112 -17.21 10.21 12.37
CA TRP A 112 -16.94 9.36 13.53
C TRP A 112 -15.45 9.28 13.89
N GLY A 113 -14.59 10.00 13.18
CA GLY A 113 -13.15 10.08 13.45
C GLY A 113 -12.32 9.02 12.75
N ALA A 114 -12.91 8.23 11.85
CA ALA A 114 -12.16 7.32 10.99
C ALA A 114 -11.33 8.09 9.97
N ARG A 115 -10.20 7.52 9.61
CA ARG A 115 -9.31 8.08 8.59
C ARG A 115 -8.96 7.00 7.58
N PHE A 116 -8.69 7.41 6.34
CA PHE A 116 -8.27 6.51 5.26
C PHE A 116 -6.79 6.75 4.96
N LYS A 117 -5.91 5.82 5.34
CA LYS A 117 -4.45 5.95 5.20
C LYS A 117 -3.85 4.70 4.56
N ASP A 118 -2.61 4.85 4.11
CA ASP A 118 -1.77 3.76 3.65
C ASP A 118 -1.53 2.74 4.75
N ASN A 119 -1.52 1.48 4.36
CA ASN A 119 -1.28 0.34 5.23
C ASN A 119 0.23 0.13 5.42
N SER A 120 0.91 1.13 6.00
CA SER A 120 2.38 1.19 6.12
C SER A 120 2.96 0.50 7.35
N GLN A 121 2.13 0.18 8.36
CA GLN A 121 2.59 -0.50 9.58
C GLN A 121 2.87 -1.98 9.29
N ARG A 122 4.11 -2.25 8.90
CA ARG A 122 4.67 -3.59 8.69
C ARG A 122 5.48 -3.98 9.93
N PRO A 123 5.25 -5.18 10.54
CA PRO A 123 6.03 -5.67 11.67
C PRO A 123 7.55 -5.66 11.44
N TYR A 124 7.98 -5.73 10.18
CA TYR A 124 9.37 -5.78 9.78
C TYR A 124 10.16 -4.51 10.13
N PHE A 125 9.52 -3.34 10.15
CA PHE A 125 10.23 -2.06 10.31
C PHE A 125 10.85 -1.89 11.70
N GLU A 126 10.19 -2.38 12.76
CA GLU A 126 10.66 -2.23 14.14
C GLU A 126 11.92 -3.06 14.44
N GLY A 127 12.05 -4.24 13.81
CA GLY A 127 13.23 -5.10 13.98
C GLY A 127 14.48 -4.54 13.30
N HIS A 128 14.34 -3.86 12.16
CA HIS A 128 15.47 -3.33 11.40
C HIS A 128 16.13 -2.12 12.06
N GLU A 129 15.42 -1.41 12.93
CA GLU A 129 15.85 -0.13 13.48
C GLU A 129 16.42 -0.23 14.90
N ARG A 130 16.53 -1.43 15.46
CA ARG A 130 17.22 -1.70 16.73
C ARG A 130 18.70 -1.29 16.64
N ASP A 131 19.23 -0.77 17.73
CA ASP A 131 20.60 -0.24 17.78
C ASP A 131 21.66 -1.30 17.45
N ASP A 132 21.48 -2.53 17.90
CA ASP A 132 22.39 -3.65 17.60
C ASP A 132 22.36 -4.03 16.11
N VAL A 133 21.16 -4.04 15.50
CA VAL A 133 21.00 -4.29 14.06
C VAL A 133 21.62 -3.17 13.23
N LYS A 134 21.51 -1.92 13.67
CA LYS A 134 22.15 -0.76 13.03
C LYS A 134 23.67 -0.84 13.11
N ALA A 135 24.22 -1.17 14.28
CA ALA A 135 25.65 -1.35 14.47
C ALA A 135 26.20 -2.43 13.52
N HIS A 136 25.56 -3.60 13.48
CA HIS A 136 25.95 -4.69 12.59
C HIS A 136 25.81 -4.31 11.10
N ARG A 137 24.78 -3.55 10.71
CA ARG A 137 24.64 -3.05 9.33
C ARG A 137 25.83 -2.17 8.95
N GLN A 138 26.28 -1.32 9.87
CA GLN A 138 27.42 -0.44 9.61
C GLN A 138 28.71 -1.25 9.47
N GLU A 139 28.95 -2.23 10.35
CA GLU A 139 30.10 -3.13 10.26
C GLU A 139 30.13 -3.91 8.93
N PHE A 140 28.96 -4.42 8.52
CA PHE A 140 28.81 -5.12 7.25
C PHE A 140 29.12 -4.21 6.05
N ILE A 141 28.60 -2.98 6.02
CA ILE A 141 28.90 -2.01 4.95
C ILE A 141 30.40 -1.71 4.91
N THR A 142 31.02 -1.44 6.06
CA THR A 142 32.46 -1.18 6.15
C THR A 142 33.26 -2.37 5.61
N TYR A 143 32.90 -3.61 5.97
CA TYR A 143 33.55 -4.82 5.47
C TYR A 143 33.58 -4.89 3.92
N PHE A 144 32.48 -4.53 3.25
CA PHE A 144 32.39 -4.53 1.78
C PHE A 144 33.16 -3.38 1.15
N LEU A 145 33.06 -2.17 1.71
CA LEU A 145 33.76 -1.00 1.18
C LEU A 145 35.28 -1.16 1.26
N ASP A 146 35.79 -1.71 2.36
CA ASP A 146 37.22 -1.98 2.55
C ASP A 146 37.76 -3.03 1.55
N ARG A 147 36.87 -3.85 0.98
CA ARG A 147 37.19 -4.92 0.02
C ARG A 147 36.74 -4.63 -1.40
N LYS A 148 36.27 -3.41 -1.69
CA LYS A 148 35.71 -3.04 -3.01
C LYS A 148 36.65 -3.39 -4.18
N ASP A 149 37.95 -3.33 -3.96
CA ASP A 149 38.99 -3.57 -4.97
C ASP A 149 39.22 -5.07 -5.28
N PHE A 150 38.63 -5.97 -4.47
CA PHE A 150 38.58 -7.42 -4.73
C PHE A 150 37.36 -7.83 -5.57
N TYR A 151 36.36 -6.96 -5.72
CA TYR A 151 35.10 -7.29 -6.39
C TYR A 151 35.04 -6.76 -7.81
N TYR A 152 34.29 -7.46 -8.66
CA TYR A 152 33.80 -6.90 -9.92
C TYR A 152 32.77 -5.83 -9.58
N THR A 153 32.92 -4.63 -10.14
CA THR A 153 31.96 -3.54 -9.93
C THR A 153 31.51 -2.94 -11.26
N ILE A 154 30.57 -2.02 -11.24
CA ILE A 154 30.03 -1.37 -12.43
C ILE A 154 30.27 0.14 -12.30
N THR A 155 30.59 0.82 -13.40
CA THR A 155 30.67 2.29 -13.43
C THR A 155 29.30 2.93 -13.24
N ASP A 156 29.27 4.06 -12.54
CA ASP A 156 28.10 4.93 -12.52
C ASP A 156 27.95 5.66 -13.86
N GLY A 157 26.71 5.92 -14.29
CA GLY A 157 26.40 6.71 -15.48
C GLY A 157 25.35 6.07 -16.39
N GLU A 158 25.00 6.76 -17.48
CA GLU A 158 23.99 6.31 -18.44
C GLU A 158 24.38 5.02 -19.20
N LYS A 159 25.67 4.71 -19.27
CA LYS A 159 26.21 3.51 -19.93
C LYS A 159 27.17 2.78 -18.99
N PRO A 160 26.62 1.98 -18.06
CA PRO A 160 27.43 1.22 -17.11
C PRO A 160 28.36 0.23 -17.84
N THR A 161 29.60 0.14 -17.37
CA THR A 161 30.61 -0.81 -17.83
C THR A 161 31.24 -1.52 -16.64
N TRP A 162 31.68 -2.76 -16.85
CA TRP A 162 32.35 -3.55 -15.81
C TRP A 162 33.71 -2.95 -15.45
N LYS A 163 33.98 -2.92 -14.14
CA LYS A 163 35.29 -2.66 -13.55
C LYS A 163 35.80 -3.97 -12.97
N LEU A 164 36.94 -4.40 -13.49
CA LEU A 164 37.65 -5.57 -12.99
C LEU A 164 38.28 -5.27 -11.63
N PRO A 165 38.34 -6.26 -10.72
CA PRO A 165 39.04 -6.11 -9.45
C PRO A 165 40.54 -5.86 -9.70
N THR A 166 41.13 -5.02 -8.86
CA THR A 166 42.56 -4.70 -8.92
C THR A 166 43.38 -5.55 -7.95
N GLN A 167 42.73 -6.21 -6.99
CA GLN A 167 43.35 -7.11 -6.03
C GLN A 167 43.19 -8.58 -6.42
N SER A 168 44.14 -9.41 -5.96
CA SER A 168 44.18 -10.86 -6.22
C SER A 168 44.22 -11.65 -4.90
N PRO A 169 43.51 -12.78 -4.79
CA PRO A 169 42.59 -13.33 -5.80
C PRO A 169 41.30 -12.51 -5.90
N PRO A 170 40.69 -12.39 -7.10
CA PRO A 170 39.41 -11.71 -7.26
C PRO A 170 38.30 -12.47 -6.53
N CYS A 171 37.31 -11.74 -6.04
CA CYS A 171 36.14 -12.28 -5.36
C CYS A 171 34.88 -11.99 -6.17
N ILE A 172 34.10 -13.04 -6.43
CA ILE A 172 32.82 -12.97 -7.14
C ILE A 172 31.71 -12.92 -6.10
N LEU A 173 30.86 -11.90 -6.18
CA LEU A 173 29.70 -11.78 -5.31
C LEU A 173 28.51 -12.54 -5.92
N LEU A 174 27.95 -13.45 -5.13
CA LEU A 174 26.72 -14.17 -5.42
C LEU A 174 25.67 -13.69 -4.42
N PHE A 175 24.63 -13.05 -4.91
CA PHE A 175 23.48 -12.61 -4.13
C PHE A 175 22.34 -13.59 -4.37
N HIS A 176 21.58 -13.87 -3.32
CA HIS A 176 20.39 -14.71 -3.38
C HIS A 176 19.30 -14.01 -2.59
N ASP A 177 18.08 -14.01 -3.12
CA ASP A 177 16.91 -13.53 -2.40
C ASP A 177 15.69 -14.36 -2.72
N GLU A 178 14.77 -14.42 -1.75
CA GLU A 178 13.52 -15.15 -1.83
C GLU A 178 12.35 -14.17 -1.77
N SER A 179 11.52 -14.18 -2.81
CA SER A 179 10.32 -13.37 -2.89
C SER A 179 9.07 -14.25 -2.86
N THR A 180 8.15 -13.94 -1.95
CA THR A 180 6.85 -14.62 -1.88
C THR A 180 5.78 -13.78 -2.56
N PHE A 181 5.25 -14.27 -3.68
CA PHE A 181 4.13 -13.68 -4.41
C PHE A 181 2.83 -14.29 -3.91
N LYS A 182 1.89 -13.46 -3.46
CA LYS A 182 0.60 -13.94 -2.94
C LYS A 182 -0.55 -13.51 -3.83
N SER A 183 -1.49 -14.42 -4.09
CA SER A 183 -2.81 -14.01 -4.59
C SER A 183 -3.59 -13.32 -3.46
N GLY A 184 -4.41 -12.32 -3.77
CA GLY A 184 -5.23 -11.63 -2.76
C GLY A 184 -4.47 -10.61 -1.92
N GLU A 185 -3.74 -9.71 -2.57
CA GLU A 185 -3.08 -8.59 -1.89
C GLU A 185 -4.07 -7.83 -1.00
N VAL A 186 -3.64 -7.55 0.23
CA VAL A 186 -4.39 -6.68 1.13
C VAL A 186 -4.39 -5.29 0.53
N SER A 187 -5.54 -4.63 0.53
CA SER A 187 -5.67 -3.24 0.03
C SER A 187 -4.55 -2.37 0.61
N ALA A 188 -3.88 -1.62 -0.27
CA ALA A 188 -2.80 -0.70 0.10
C ALA A 188 -3.28 0.41 1.07
N LYS A 189 -4.60 0.64 1.14
CA LYS A 189 -5.24 1.63 2.01
C LYS A 189 -6.39 1.03 2.79
N ARG A 190 -6.61 1.48 4.03
CA ARG A 190 -7.72 1.04 4.89
C ARG A 190 -8.28 2.17 5.73
N TRP A 191 -9.50 1.96 6.22
CA TRP A 191 -10.08 2.79 7.28
C TRP A 191 -9.53 2.36 8.64
N PHE A 192 -9.23 3.32 9.50
CA PHE A 192 -8.75 3.09 10.86
C PHE A 192 -9.34 4.12 11.83
N PHE A 193 -9.50 3.72 13.08
CA PHE A 193 -9.91 4.56 14.20
C PHE A 193 -8.74 4.69 15.18
N GLY A 194 -8.48 5.89 15.67
CA GLY A 194 -7.35 6.17 16.57
C GLY A 194 -5.98 6.16 15.87
N ASP A 195 -4.91 6.15 16.67
CA ASP A 195 -3.53 6.16 16.18
C ASP A 195 -2.86 4.77 16.19
N GLU A 196 -3.47 3.80 16.87
CA GLU A 196 -2.97 2.42 16.96
C GLU A 196 -3.71 1.53 15.97
N ALA A 197 -3.06 1.18 14.87
CA ALA A 197 -3.59 0.23 13.92
C ALA A 197 -3.01 -1.16 14.24
N PRO A 198 -3.83 -2.22 14.36
CA PRO A 198 -3.31 -3.54 14.64
C PRO A 198 -2.44 -4.02 13.48
N PHE A 199 -1.35 -4.73 13.80
CA PHE A 199 -0.51 -5.41 12.82
C PHE A 199 -1.37 -6.33 11.94
N HIS A 200 -1.19 -6.21 10.62
CA HIS A 200 -1.96 -7.00 9.67
C HIS A 200 -1.46 -8.44 9.62
N SER A 201 -2.37 -9.37 9.35
CA SER A 201 -1.98 -10.73 8.99
C SER A 201 -1.26 -10.71 7.64
N LYS A 202 -0.26 -11.58 7.45
CA LYS A 202 0.31 -11.85 6.13
C LYS A 202 -0.84 -12.16 5.17
N GLY A 203 -0.91 -11.49 4.01
CA GLY A 203 -2.08 -11.49 3.09
C GLY A 203 -2.70 -12.86 2.81
N ARG A 204 -4.00 -12.88 2.50
CA ARG A 204 -4.81 -14.09 2.31
C ARG A 204 -4.67 -14.60 0.89
N GLY A 205 -4.38 -15.88 0.70
CA GLY A 205 -4.37 -16.53 -0.62
C GLY A 205 -3.24 -17.54 -0.79
N ARG A 206 -3.12 -18.09 -2.00
CA ARG A 206 -2.03 -18.99 -2.35
C ARG A 206 -0.76 -18.18 -2.53
N SER A 207 0.36 -18.71 -2.06
CA SER A 207 1.68 -18.12 -2.20
C SER A 207 2.55 -18.92 -3.14
N ASN A 208 3.21 -18.26 -4.08
CA ASN A 208 4.31 -18.80 -4.86
C ASN A 208 5.61 -18.18 -4.34
N MET A 209 6.57 -19.02 -3.98
CA MET A 209 7.91 -18.58 -3.58
C MET A 209 8.81 -18.64 -4.81
N GLY A 210 9.31 -17.49 -5.23
CA GLY A 210 10.39 -17.38 -6.21
C GLY A 210 11.71 -17.18 -5.48
N SER A 211 12.76 -17.81 -5.98
CA SER A 211 14.12 -17.72 -5.47
C SER A 211 15.03 -17.58 -6.67
N ASP A 212 15.97 -16.64 -6.63
CA ASP A 212 16.93 -16.46 -7.73
C ASP A 212 18.30 -16.03 -7.21
N PHE A 213 19.32 -16.26 -8.03
CA PHE A 213 20.70 -15.89 -7.74
C PHE A 213 21.14 -14.79 -8.72
N ILE A 214 21.72 -13.72 -8.19
CA ILE A 214 22.33 -12.65 -8.98
C ILE A 214 23.84 -12.73 -8.79
N VAL A 215 24.54 -12.77 -9.91
CA VAL A 215 25.99 -12.82 -9.93
C VAL A 215 26.56 -11.48 -10.37
N GLN A 216 27.52 -10.98 -9.61
CA GLN A 216 28.28 -9.81 -9.99
C GLN A 216 29.54 -10.19 -10.79
N HIS A 217 29.34 -10.54 -12.07
CA HIS A 217 30.41 -10.86 -13.02
C HIS A 217 29.97 -10.56 -14.47
N GLU A 218 30.91 -10.22 -15.35
CA GLU A 218 30.61 -9.84 -16.74
C GLU A 218 30.01 -10.97 -17.58
N SER A 219 30.25 -12.22 -17.18
CA SER A 219 29.70 -13.42 -17.81
C SER A 219 28.31 -13.81 -17.30
N GLY A 220 27.73 -13.09 -16.34
CA GLY A 220 26.40 -13.37 -15.76
C GLY A 220 25.23 -12.87 -16.63
N PRO A 221 24.00 -13.42 -16.51
CA PRO A 221 23.45 -14.04 -15.30
C PRO A 221 23.70 -15.55 -15.13
N PHE A 222 24.16 -16.25 -16.16
CA PHE A 222 24.45 -17.69 -16.11
C PHE A 222 25.95 -17.92 -16.32
N PHE A 223 26.63 -18.48 -15.31
CA PHE A 223 27.98 -18.98 -15.52
C PHE A 223 27.92 -20.23 -16.38
N THR A 224 28.37 -20.12 -17.62
CA THR A 224 28.75 -21.29 -18.43
C THR A 224 30.22 -21.58 -18.16
N LEU A 225 30.52 -22.76 -17.64
CA LEU A 225 31.90 -23.23 -17.60
C LEU A 225 32.40 -23.36 -19.04
N SER A 226 33.62 -22.90 -19.33
CA SER A 226 34.28 -23.29 -20.59
C SER A 226 34.40 -24.82 -20.64
N PRO A 227 34.54 -25.43 -21.83
CA PRO A 227 34.72 -26.89 -21.93
C PRO A 227 35.85 -27.42 -21.04
N GLN A 228 36.93 -26.66 -20.88
CA GLN A 228 38.06 -27.03 -20.02
C GLN A 228 37.74 -26.91 -18.52
N GLU A 229 36.99 -25.89 -18.12
CA GLU A 229 36.55 -25.71 -16.73
C GLU A 229 35.48 -26.73 -16.35
N TYR A 230 34.57 -27.07 -17.28
CA TYR A 230 33.58 -28.12 -17.10
C TYR A 230 34.25 -29.47 -16.86
N GLN A 231 35.24 -29.83 -17.69
CA GLN A 231 35.99 -31.08 -17.51
C GLN A 231 36.73 -31.12 -16.16
N LYS A 232 37.29 -30.00 -15.70
CA LYS A 232 37.88 -29.92 -14.35
C LYS A 232 36.83 -30.03 -13.24
N ALA A 233 35.64 -29.46 -13.45
CA ALA A 233 34.54 -29.55 -12.50
C ALA A 233 33.99 -30.98 -12.40
N VAL A 234 33.84 -31.68 -13.52
CA VAL A 234 33.44 -33.10 -13.59
C VAL A 234 34.45 -33.99 -12.85
N VAL A 235 35.75 -33.78 -13.03
CA VAL A 235 36.78 -34.52 -12.27
C VAL A 235 36.61 -34.34 -10.76
N LYS A 236 36.20 -33.16 -10.32
CA LYS A 236 35.99 -32.84 -8.90
C LYS A 236 34.61 -33.26 -8.38
N TYR A 237 33.60 -33.24 -9.25
CA TYR A 237 32.20 -33.50 -8.96
C TYR A 237 31.60 -34.39 -10.08
N PRO A 238 31.84 -35.72 -10.03
CA PRO A 238 31.46 -36.64 -11.10
C PRO A 238 29.96 -36.69 -11.41
N GLN A 239 29.12 -36.38 -10.42
CA GLN A 239 27.66 -36.35 -10.55
C GLN A 239 27.13 -35.34 -11.59
N LEU A 240 27.98 -34.40 -12.05
CA LEU A 240 27.62 -33.46 -13.10
C LEU A 240 27.39 -34.13 -14.48
N GLU A 241 27.90 -35.34 -14.71
CA GLU A 241 27.61 -36.08 -15.96
C GLU A 241 26.21 -36.70 -16.00
N GLU A 242 25.53 -36.84 -14.85
CA GLU A 242 24.23 -37.53 -14.75
C GLU A 242 23.03 -36.61 -15.07
N ASP A 243 23.23 -35.28 -15.09
CA ASP A 243 22.18 -34.25 -15.26
C ASP A 243 22.07 -33.69 -16.71
N THR A 244 22.74 -34.31 -17.70
CA THR A 244 22.67 -33.93 -19.14
C THR A 244 21.77 -34.83 -19.98
#